data_AF-A0A7S4HHC2-F1
#
_entry.id   AF-A0A7S4HHC2-F1
#
_cell.length_a   1.000
_cell.length_b   1.000
_cell.length_c   1.000
_cell.angle_alpha   90.00
_cell.angle_beta   90.00
_cell.angle_gamma   90.00
#
_symmetry.space_group_name_H-M   'P 1'
#
loop_
_entity.id
_entity.type
_entity.pdbx_description
1 polymer ?
#
loop_
_entity_poly.entity_id
_entity_poly.type
_entity_poly.pdbx_seq_one_letter_code
_entity_poly.pdbx_strand_id
1 'polypeptide(L)'
;EYEDIYGLFIQNSLLPVLVLPGGDDWVNCGLPDLAKQYWDQYFLYPPLEKTWWAVSSLPENIERQYGMKENFSFEQNKVLFLGLNAVKKTQYMNIPEVNWERMLNKDLEWIRTQLLLWENMGIRAVILFGQSIPDQRLLDALFNNLQTSSLHVAYIHSQEGKWAVEQPYAERGWSLFWTVQIGAETASSTLIITIRGDE
;
A
#
# COMPACT_ATOMS: atom_id res chain seq x y z
N GLU A 1 2.54 -1.54 -22.77
CA GLU A 1 1.98 -2.05 -21.50
C GLU A 1 1.73 -0.94 -20.49
N TYR A 2 2.74 -0.34 -19.86
CA TYR A 2 2.50 0.74 -18.87
C TYR A 2 1.72 1.94 -19.42
N GLU A 3 2.06 2.40 -20.63
CA GLU A 3 1.31 3.48 -21.31
C GLU A 3 -0.15 3.11 -21.53
N ASP A 4 -0.41 1.87 -21.96
CA ASP A 4 -1.76 1.40 -22.25
C ASP A 4 -2.58 1.32 -20.96
N ILE A 5 -2.00 0.80 -19.87
CA ILE A 5 -2.63 0.76 -18.54
C ILE A 5 -2.90 2.16 -18.02
N TYR A 6 -1.94 3.08 -18.16
CA TYR A 6 -2.11 4.48 -17.82
C TYR A 6 -3.28 5.11 -18.61
N GLY A 7 -3.34 4.84 -19.92
CA GLY A 7 -4.44 5.25 -20.79
C GLY A 7 -5.79 4.73 -20.31
N LEU A 8 -5.87 3.45 -19.94
CA LEU A 8 -7.10 2.85 -19.39
C LEU A 8 -7.55 3.55 -18.11
N PHE A 9 -6.62 3.86 -17.20
CA PHE A 9 -6.99 4.58 -15.97
C PHE A 9 -7.57 5.95 -16.29
N ILE A 10 -6.85 6.79 -17.04
CA ILE A 10 -7.25 8.19 -17.25
C ILE A 10 -8.46 8.35 -18.20
N GLN A 11 -8.69 7.40 -19.12
CA GLN A 11 -9.75 7.51 -20.12
C GLN A 11 -11.02 6.75 -19.72
N ASN A 12 -10.91 5.69 -18.92
CA ASN A 12 -12.04 4.78 -18.66
C ASN A 12 -12.45 4.69 -17.20
N SER A 13 -11.58 5.02 -16.23
CA SER A 13 -11.98 4.98 -14.83
C SER A 13 -12.85 6.19 -14.47
N LEU A 14 -13.99 5.93 -13.82
CA LEU A 14 -14.85 6.96 -13.23
C LEU A 14 -14.37 7.42 -11.85
N LEU A 15 -13.36 6.75 -11.29
CA LEU A 15 -12.81 7.02 -9.98
C LEU A 15 -11.29 7.27 -10.06
N PRO A 16 -10.75 8.12 -9.19
CA PRO A 16 -9.32 8.29 -9.05
C PRO A 16 -8.62 6.97 -8.72
N VAL A 17 -7.46 6.76 -9.34
CA VAL A 17 -6.66 5.56 -9.14
C VAL A 17 -5.30 5.93 -8.56
N LEU A 18 -4.93 5.26 -7.48
CA LEU A 18 -3.57 5.20 -6.96
C LEU A 18 -3.03 3.79 -7.20
N VAL A 19 -1.77 3.70 -7.60
CA VAL A 19 -1.14 2.44 -8.00
C VAL A 19 0.08 2.13 -7.13
N LEU A 20 0.24 0.85 -6.83
CA LEU A 20 1.42 0.29 -6.19
C LEU A 20 2.02 -0.76 -7.12
N PRO A 21 3.35 -0.88 -7.18
CA PRO A 21 3.97 -1.93 -7.97
C PRO A 21 3.76 -3.30 -7.30
N GLY A 22 3.62 -4.32 -8.12
CA GLY A 22 3.78 -5.71 -7.79
C GLY A 22 5.15 -6.27 -8.21
N GLY A 23 5.35 -7.56 -7.94
CA GLY A 23 6.60 -8.24 -8.30
C GLY A 23 6.90 -8.20 -9.80
N ASP A 24 5.87 -8.31 -10.64
CA ASP A 24 6.05 -8.45 -12.10
C ASP A 24 6.10 -7.11 -12.84
N ASP A 25 5.96 -5.99 -12.14
CA ASP A 25 6.03 -4.66 -12.74
C ASP A 25 7.47 -4.33 -13.18
N TRP A 26 8.29 -3.81 -12.27
CA TRP A 26 9.67 -3.45 -12.59
C TRP A 26 10.69 -4.34 -11.89
N VAL A 27 10.28 -5.00 -10.80
CA VAL A 27 11.18 -5.67 -9.86
C VAL A 27 11.71 -6.98 -10.44
N ASN A 28 10.84 -7.80 -11.02
CA ASN A 28 11.19 -9.09 -11.64
C ASN A 28 11.35 -9.01 -13.17
N CYS A 29 11.31 -7.80 -13.74
CA CYS A 29 11.44 -7.62 -15.19
C CYS A 29 12.87 -7.95 -15.66
N GLY A 30 13.01 -8.46 -16.89
CA GLY A 30 14.33 -8.78 -17.47
C GLY A 30 15.25 -7.57 -17.64
N LEU A 31 14.68 -6.35 -17.66
CA LEU A 31 15.39 -5.07 -17.67
C LEU A 31 14.81 -4.15 -16.57
N PRO A 32 15.14 -4.38 -15.29
CA PRO A 32 14.46 -3.74 -14.17
C PRO A 32 14.63 -2.22 -14.15
N ASP A 33 15.80 -1.71 -14.53
CA ASP A 33 16.04 -0.25 -14.59
C ASP A 33 15.19 0.43 -15.67
N LEU A 34 15.04 -0.21 -16.84
CA LEU A 34 14.21 0.32 -17.92
C LEU A 34 12.72 0.24 -17.54
N ALA A 35 12.28 -0.87 -16.96
CA ALA A 35 10.92 -1.02 -16.46
C ALA A 35 10.60 0.01 -15.37
N LYS A 36 11.56 0.29 -14.48
CA LYS A 36 11.44 1.32 -13.45
C LYS A 36 11.32 2.72 -14.05
N GLN A 37 12.09 3.04 -15.09
CA GLN A 37 11.97 4.32 -15.79
C GLN A 37 10.57 4.50 -16.41
N TYR A 38 10.02 3.46 -17.03
CA TYR A 38 8.66 3.52 -17.56
C TYR A 38 7.60 3.62 -16.46
N TRP A 39 7.72 2.86 -15.38
CA TRP A 39 6.86 2.99 -14.20
C TRP A 39 6.84 4.44 -13.69
N ASP A 40 8.02 5.03 -13.54
CA ASP A 40 8.18 6.41 -13.06
C ASP A 40 7.54 7.41 -14.02
N GLN A 41 7.78 7.26 -15.32
CA GLN A 41 7.23 8.12 -16.36
C GLN A 41 5.70 8.14 -16.37
N TYR A 42 5.05 6.99 -16.23
CA TYR A 42 3.59 6.92 -16.37
C TYR A 42 2.83 7.10 -15.05
N PHE A 43 3.41 6.69 -13.91
CA PHE A 43 2.68 6.69 -12.65
C PHE A 43 3.19 7.68 -11.61
N LEU A 44 4.46 8.10 -11.67
CA LEU A 44 5.08 8.95 -10.64
C LEU A 44 5.55 10.33 -11.12
N TYR A 45 5.67 10.58 -12.44
CA TYR A 45 6.14 11.86 -12.96
C TYR A 45 5.51 12.28 -14.32
N PRO A 46 4.50 13.17 -14.31
CA PRO A 46 3.80 13.68 -13.14
C PRO A 46 3.08 12.53 -12.41
N PRO A 47 2.96 12.59 -11.07
CA PRO A 47 2.22 11.56 -10.35
C PRO A 47 0.79 11.43 -10.87
N LEU A 48 0.28 10.20 -10.97
CA LEU A 48 -1.04 9.90 -11.52
C LEU A 48 -2.16 10.72 -10.84
N GLU A 49 -2.05 10.98 -9.55
CA GLU A 49 -2.95 11.84 -8.78
C GLU A 49 -3.11 13.26 -9.35
N LYS A 50 -2.10 13.81 -10.03
CA LYS A 50 -2.21 15.13 -10.67
C LYS A 50 -3.22 15.16 -11.80
N THR A 51 -3.32 14.07 -12.56
CA THR A 51 -4.33 13.93 -13.60
C THR A 51 -5.73 13.90 -12.98
N TRP A 52 -5.86 13.29 -11.80
CA TRP A 52 -7.13 13.14 -11.10
C TRP A 52 -7.59 14.41 -10.39
N TRP A 53 -6.69 15.23 -9.82
CA TRP A 53 -7.08 16.46 -9.09
C TRP A 53 -7.84 17.47 -9.95
N ALA A 54 -7.65 17.46 -11.27
CA ALA A 54 -8.39 18.34 -12.17
C ALA A 54 -9.86 17.92 -12.37
N VAL A 55 -10.20 16.65 -12.09
CA VAL A 55 -11.47 16.04 -12.53
C VAL A 55 -12.18 15.23 -11.45
N SER A 56 -11.68 15.22 -10.21
CA SER A 56 -12.20 14.34 -9.15
C SER A 56 -12.08 14.92 -7.75
N SER A 57 -12.72 14.25 -6.79
CA SER A 57 -12.61 14.52 -5.34
C SER A 57 -11.46 13.75 -4.68
N LEU A 58 -10.37 13.45 -5.41
CA LEU A 58 -9.22 12.79 -4.81
C LEU A 58 -8.64 13.68 -3.70
N PRO A 59 -8.28 13.13 -2.52
CA PRO A 59 -7.75 13.95 -1.43
C PRO A 59 -6.53 14.77 -1.85
N GLU A 60 -6.51 16.05 -1.48
CA GLU A 60 -5.39 16.96 -1.77
C GLU A 60 -4.16 16.67 -0.89
N ASN A 61 -4.34 15.91 0.18
CA ASN A 61 -3.31 15.56 1.17
C ASN A 61 -2.57 14.25 0.85
N ILE A 62 -2.56 13.81 -0.43
CA ILE A 62 -1.75 12.65 -0.81
C ILE A 62 -0.27 13.03 -0.74
N GLU A 63 0.43 12.38 0.19
CA GLU A 63 1.86 12.51 0.39
C GLU A 63 2.57 11.29 -0.21
N ARG A 64 3.68 11.51 -0.91
CA ARG A 64 4.54 10.46 -1.47
C ARG A 64 5.83 10.39 -0.65
N GLN A 65 6.31 9.20 -0.30
CA GLN A 65 7.53 9.08 0.49
C GLN A 65 8.75 9.62 -0.28
N TYR A 66 9.55 10.46 0.38
CA TYR A 66 10.80 10.95 -0.19
C TYR A 66 11.78 9.79 -0.47
N GLY A 67 12.23 9.69 -1.73
CA GLY A 67 13.18 8.67 -2.17
C GLY A 67 12.60 7.28 -2.41
N MET A 68 11.30 7.06 -2.19
CA MET A 68 10.54 5.84 -2.56
C MET A 68 9.10 6.25 -2.93
N LYS A 69 8.94 6.94 -4.05
CA LYS A 69 7.68 7.63 -4.40
C LYS A 69 6.55 6.67 -4.77
N GLU A 70 6.81 5.37 -4.89
CA GLU A 70 5.78 4.36 -5.00
C GLU A 70 4.88 4.36 -3.76
N ASN A 71 5.48 4.62 -2.60
CA ASN A 71 4.78 4.74 -1.34
C ASN A 71 3.95 6.03 -1.29
N PHE A 72 2.71 5.93 -0.80
CA PHE A 72 1.83 7.08 -0.60
C PHE A 72 1.01 6.99 0.68
N SER A 73 0.71 8.13 1.29
CA SER A 73 -0.22 8.24 2.40
C SER A 73 -1.26 9.30 2.12
N PHE A 74 -2.46 9.11 2.66
CA PHE A 74 -3.47 10.17 2.75
C PHE A 74 -4.45 9.83 3.86
N GLU A 75 -5.12 10.85 4.37
CA GLU A 75 -6.19 10.69 5.35
C GLU A 75 -7.52 11.07 4.70
N GLN A 76 -8.56 10.28 4.97
CA GLN A 76 -9.92 10.62 4.62
C GLN A 76 -10.89 10.10 5.69
N ASN A 77 -11.76 10.97 6.21
CA ASN A 77 -12.78 10.64 7.21
C ASN A 77 -12.23 9.95 8.47
N LYS A 78 -11.13 10.48 9.00
CA LYS A 78 -10.31 9.98 10.11
C LYS A 78 -9.71 8.59 9.85
N VAL A 79 -9.55 8.19 8.60
CA VAL A 79 -8.91 6.92 8.22
C VAL A 79 -7.61 7.23 7.49
N LEU A 80 -6.50 6.75 8.04
CA LEU A 80 -5.20 6.86 7.40
C LEU A 80 -5.03 5.70 6.41
N PHE A 81 -4.78 6.02 5.15
CA PHE A 81 -4.44 5.06 4.11
C PHE A 81 -2.94 5.13 3.82
N LEU A 82 -2.28 3.98 3.75
CA LEU A 82 -0.85 3.82 3.48
C LEU A 82 -0.67 2.79 2.36
N GLY A 83 -0.18 3.22 1.20
CA GLY A 83 0.30 2.34 0.15
C GLY A 83 1.79 2.09 0.29
N LEU A 84 2.21 0.82 0.36
CA LEU A 84 3.60 0.40 0.46
C LEU A 84 4.05 -0.33 -0.81
N ASN A 85 5.28 -0.07 -1.24
CA ASN A 85 6.04 -0.80 -2.25
C ASN A 85 6.54 -2.15 -1.68
N ALA A 86 5.62 -2.89 -1.07
CA ALA A 86 5.82 -4.21 -0.52
C ALA A 86 5.66 -5.23 -1.65
N VAL A 87 6.73 -5.41 -2.43
CA VAL A 87 6.83 -6.39 -3.52
C VAL A 87 7.48 -7.68 -3.04
N LYS A 88 7.16 -8.82 -3.64
CA LYS A 88 7.79 -10.10 -3.23
C LYS A 88 9.25 -10.15 -3.68
N LYS A 89 10.17 -10.39 -2.74
CA LYS A 89 11.57 -10.74 -3.06
C LYS A 89 11.59 -12.03 -3.89
N THR A 90 12.13 -12.00 -5.11
CA THR A 90 12.37 -13.22 -5.90
C THR A 90 13.85 -13.53 -6.06
N GLN A 91 14.14 -14.82 -6.32
CA GLN A 91 15.49 -15.31 -6.57
C GLN A 91 16.10 -14.84 -7.90
N TYR A 92 15.28 -14.26 -8.79
CA TYR A 92 15.68 -13.82 -10.13
C TYR A 92 16.12 -12.36 -10.17
N MET A 93 16.10 -11.67 -9.04
CA MET A 93 16.50 -10.26 -8.95
C MET A 93 18.02 -10.13 -8.95
N ASN A 94 18.57 -9.42 -9.93
CA ASN A 94 19.92 -8.87 -9.87
C ASN A 94 20.01 -7.62 -8.97
N ILE A 95 19.14 -7.52 -7.96
CA ILE A 95 19.13 -6.44 -6.98
C ILE A 95 19.80 -6.98 -5.71
N PRO A 96 20.96 -6.43 -5.28
CA PRO A 96 21.64 -6.86 -4.08
C PRO A 96 20.72 -6.91 -2.85
N GLU A 97 20.82 -7.96 -2.04
CA GLU A 97 20.00 -8.20 -0.83
C GLU A 97 19.98 -7.00 0.14
N VAL A 98 21.10 -6.26 0.22
CA VAL A 98 21.25 -5.01 0.98
C VAL A 98 20.23 -3.93 0.59
N ASN A 99 19.69 -3.97 -0.62
CA ASN A 99 18.67 -3.03 -1.06
C ASN A 99 17.28 -3.37 -0.50
N TRP A 100 16.98 -4.66 -0.27
CA TRP A 100 15.66 -5.10 0.21
C TRP A 100 15.45 -4.78 1.69
N GLU A 101 16.43 -5.11 2.52
CA GLU A 101 16.38 -4.73 3.94
C GLU A 101 16.32 -3.22 4.12
N ARG A 102 17.03 -2.47 3.26
CA ARG A 102 16.97 -1.02 3.25
C ARG A 102 15.58 -0.50 2.86
N MET A 103 14.91 -1.12 1.88
CA MET A 103 13.53 -0.75 1.51
C MET A 103 12.58 -1.00 2.68
N LEU A 104 12.59 -2.20 3.26
CA LEU A 104 11.74 -2.51 4.40
C LEU A 104 12.00 -1.58 5.59
N ASN A 105 13.27 -1.29 5.91
CA ASN A 105 13.59 -0.38 7.01
C ASN A 105 13.05 1.04 6.76
N LYS A 106 13.12 1.52 5.51
CA LYS A 106 12.54 2.80 5.13
C LYS A 106 11.01 2.79 5.15
N ASP A 107 10.37 1.68 4.79
CA ASP A 107 8.91 1.53 4.91
C ASP A 107 8.49 1.56 6.38
N LEU A 108 9.19 0.82 7.23
CA LEU A 108 8.97 0.81 8.69
C LEU A 108 9.14 2.20 9.31
N GLU A 109 10.18 2.93 8.93
CA GLU A 109 10.42 4.31 9.39
C GLU A 109 9.32 5.26 8.93
N TRP A 110 8.90 5.16 7.67
CA TRP A 110 7.87 6.02 7.13
C TRP A 110 6.49 5.73 7.72
N ILE A 111 6.13 4.46 7.92
CA ILE A 111 4.90 4.08 8.64
C ILE A 111 4.90 4.66 10.04
N ARG A 112 5.99 4.53 10.80
CA ARG A 112 6.10 5.14 12.14
C ARG A 112 5.91 6.65 12.08
N THR A 113 6.51 7.31 11.10
CA THR A 113 6.38 8.77 10.92
C THR A 113 4.94 9.17 10.64
N GLN A 114 4.25 8.44 9.75
CA GLN A 114 2.85 8.70 9.43
C GLN A 114 1.92 8.42 10.62
N LEU A 115 2.14 7.33 11.36
CA LEU A 115 1.36 7.03 12.56
C LEU A 115 1.52 8.15 13.61
N LEU A 116 2.74 8.60 13.90
CA LEU A 116 2.99 9.69 14.85
C LEU A 116 2.37 11.02 14.40
N LEU A 117 2.41 11.31 13.10
CA LEU A 117 1.81 12.51 12.53
C LEU A 117 0.29 12.51 12.72
N TRP A 118 -0.37 11.40 12.39
CA TRP A 118 -1.82 11.30 12.29
C TRP A 118 -2.53 10.87 13.57
N GLU A 119 -1.87 10.16 14.48
CA GLU A 119 -2.42 9.81 15.80
C GLU A 119 -2.79 11.07 16.59
N ASN A 120 -1.94 12.09 16.54
CA ASN A 120 -2.22 13.41 17.14
C ASN A 120 -3.39 14.15 16.47
N MET A 121 -3.80 13.73 15.27
CA MET A 121 -4.93 14.30 14.53
C MET A 121 -6.24 13.50 14.74
N GLY A 122 -6.24 12.47 15.58
CA GLY A 122 -7.44 11.74 15.97
C GLY A 122 -8.00 10.81 14.88
N ILE A 123 -7.12 10.13 14.15
CA ILE A 123 -7.52 9.02 13.28
C ILE A 123 -8.21 7.91 14.09
N ARG A 124 -9.11 7.17 13.45
CA ARG A 124 -9.85 6.03 14.03
C ARG A 124 -9.46 4.68 13.44
N ALA A 125 -8.81 4.69 12.28
CA ALA A 125 -8.36 3.47 11.61
C ALA A 125 -7.15 3.73 10.70
N VAL A 126 -6.40 2.67 10.42
CA VAL A 126 -5.28 2.61 9.48
C VAL A 126 -5.52 1.48 8.49
N ILE A 127 -5.47 1.79 7.20
CA ILE A 127 -5.49 0.80 6.12
C ILE A 127 -4.16 0.84 5.39
N LEU A 128 -3.49 -0.30 5.36
CA LEU A 128 -2.25 -0.51 4.63
C LEU A 128 -2.52 -1.36 3.39
N PHE A 129 -1.87 -1.02 2.29
CA PHE A 129 -1.89 -1.78 1.04
C PHE A 129 -0.47 -2.20 0.67
N GLY A 130 -0.33 -3.41 0.14
CA GLY A 130 0.89 -3.90 -0.47
C GLY A 130 0.59 -5.03 -1.44
N GLN A 131 1.55 -5.40 -2.29
CA GLN A 131 1.33 -6.55 -3.17
C GLN A 131 1.66 -7.87 -2.45
N SER A 132 2.76 -7.92 -1.70
CA SER A 132 3.22 -9.13 -1.03
C SER A 132 2.46 -9.40 0.28
N ILE A 133 2.55 -10.65 0.74
CA ILE A 133 2.27 -11.00 2.15
C ILE A 133 3.12 -10.07 3.03
N PRO A 134 2.57 -9.53 4.14
CA PRO A 134 3.31 -8.60 5.00
C PRO A 134 4.51 -9.30 5.64
N ASP A 135 5.67 -8.62 5.67
CA ASP A 135 6.84 -9.07 6.42
C ASP A 135 6.52 -9.12 7.93
N GLN A 136 6.96 -10.16 8.64
CA GLN A 136 6.68 -10.30 10.06
C GLN A 136 7.19 -9.10 10.88
N ARG A 137 8.30 -8.47 10.47
CA ARG A 137 8.84 -7.26 11.13
C ARG A 137 7.90 -6.07 10.95
N LEU A 138 7.20 -5.98 9.82
CA LEU A 138 6.16 -4.97 9.60
C LEU A 138 4.98 -5.21 10.54
N LEU A 139 4.48 -6.45 10.61
CA LEU A 139 3.39 -6.81 11.52
C LEU A 139 3.77 -6.53 12.99
N ASP A 140 4.97 -6.92 13.41
CA ASP A 140 5.45 -6.70 14.77
C ASP A 140 5.68 -5.23 15.08
N ALA A 141 6.13 -4.43 14.10
CA ALA A 141 6.24 -2.99 14.26
C ALA A 141 4.85 -2.35 14.47
N LEU A 142 3.84 -2.74 13.69
CA LEU A 142 2.47 -2.26 13.88
C LEU A 142 1.93 -2.67 15.26
N PHE A 143 2.11 -3.93 15.65
CA PHE A 143 1.74 -4.43 16.97
C PHE A 143 2.39 -3.62 18.09
N ASN A 144 3.71 -3.45 18.07
CA ASN A 144 4.42 -2.77 19.14
C ASN A 144 4.04 -1.28 19.27
N ASN A 145 3.67 -0.62 18.17
CA ASN A 145 3.28 0.80 18.20
C ASN A 145 1.80 1.01 18.51
N LEU A 146 0.92 0.10 18.10
CA LEU A 146 -0.54 0.35 18.08
C LEU A 146 -1.36 -0.60 18.96
N GLN A 147 -0.77 -1.64 19.57
CA GLN A 147 -1.51 -2.64 20.37
C GLN A 147 -2.33 -2.04 21.52
N THR A 148 -1.90 -0.91 22.10
CA THR A 148 -2.63 -0.23 23.18
C THR A 148 -3.60 0.84 22.67
N SER A 149 -3.61 1.09 21.36
CA SER A 149 -4.53 2.04 20.73
C SER A 149 -5.89 1.40 20.49
N SER A 150 -6.92 2.23 20.36
CA SER A 150 -8.24 1.82 19.87
C SER A 150 -8.33 1.80 18.34
N LEU A 151 -7.20 1.92 17.63
CA LEU A 151 -7.20 2.00 16.17
C LEU A 151 -7.49 0.64 15.56
N HIS A 152 -8.42 0.63 14.61
CA HIS A 152 -8.61 -0.50 13.72
C HIS A 152 -7.52 -0.49 12.66
N VAL A 153 -6.83 -1.61 12.47
CA VAL A 153 -5.75 -1.74 11.49
C VAL A 153 -6.10 -2.85 10.51
N ALA A 154 -5.95 -2.59 9.22
CA ALA A 154 -6.07 -3.61 8.18
C ALA A 154 -4.88 -3.54 7.23
N TYR A 155 -4.22 -4.67 6.97
CA TYR A 155 -3.23 -4.82 5.90
C TYR A 155 -3.83 -5.65 4.78
N ILE A 156 -3.98 -5.05 3.60
CA ILE A 156 -4.61 -5.66 2.43
C ILE A 156 -3.54 -5.96 1.38
N HIS A 157 -3.53 -7.19 0.87
CA HIS A 157 -2.57 -7.60 -0.15
C HIS A 157 -3.14 -8.55 -1.19
N SER A 158 -2.43 -8.69 -2.31
CA SER A 158 -2.88 -9.45 -3.49
C SER A 158 -1.87 -10.49 -3.98
N GLN A 159 -0.92 -10.89 -3.13
CA GLN A 159 0.01 -11.98 -3.47
C GLN A 159 -0.78 -13.24 -3.84
N GLU A 160 -0.28 -13.97 -4.85
CA GLU A 160 -0.88 -15.21 -5.36
C GLU A 160 -1.46 -16.09 -4.23
N GLY A 161 -2.71 -16.50 -4.41
CA GLY A 161 -3.40 -17.37 -3.47
C GLY A 161 -4.90 -17.12 -3.44
N LYS A 162 -5.53 -17.68 -2.41
CA LYS A 162 -6.98 -17.62 -2.19
C LYS A 162 -7.35 -16.44 -1.31
N TRP A 163 -8.61 -16.06 -1.37
CA TRP A 163 -9.17 -15.13 -0.40
C TRP A 163 -8.93 -15.64 1.03
N ALA A 164 -8.33 -14.80 1.89
CA ALA A 164 -8.09 -15.11 3.29
C ALA A 164 -8.20 -13.86 4.16
N VAL A 165 -8.69 -14.03 5.38
CA VAL A 165 -8.84 -12.97 6.38
C VAL A 165 -8.40 -13.51 7.72
N GLU A 166 -7.45 -12.84 8.37
CA GLU A 166 -6.85 -13.31 9.62
C GLU A 166 -6.69 -12.15 10.61
N GLN A 167 -6.60 -12.49 11.90
CA GLN A 167 -6.28 -11.56 12.99
C GLN A 167 -5.00 -12.03 13.70
N PRO A 168 -3.81 -11.68 13.18
CA PRO A 168 -2.55 -12.30 13.59
C PRO A 168 -2.18 -12.12 15.08
N TYR A 169 -2.82 -11.17 15.77
CA TYR A 169 -2.52 -10.86 17.17
C TYR A 169 -3.73 -10.99 18.11
N ALA A 170 -4.81 -11.64 17.68
CA ALA A 170 -6.00 -11.83 18.52
C ALA A 170 -5.67 -12.59 19.82
N GLU A 171 -4.88 -13.66 19.74
CA GLU A 171 -4.43 -14.44 20.90
C GLU A 171 -3.50 -13.66 21.83
N ARG A 172 -2.90 -12.57 21.33
CA ARG A 172 -2.02 -11.65 22.07
C ARG A 172 -2.76 -10.41 22.58
N GLY A 173 -4.10 -10.40 22.49
CA GLY A 173 -4.95 -9.35 23.04
C GLY A 173 -5.24 -8.19 22.08
N TRP A 174 -4.77 -8.23 20.83
CA TRP A 174 -5.05 -7.19 19.83
C TRP A 174 -5.89 -7.73 18.67
N SER A 175 -7.20 -7.74 18.86
CA SER A 175 -8.19 -8.17 17.85
C SER A 175 -8.55 -7.09 16.83
N LEU A 176 -8.02 -5.88 16.96
CA LEU A 176 -8.31 -4.78 16.05
C LEU A 176 -7.41 -4.78 14.80
N PHE A 177 -6.44 -5.70 14.70
CA PHE A 177 -5.58 -5.85 13.54
C PHE A 177 -5.99 -7.04 12.67
N TRP A 178 -6.28 -6.75 11.41
CA TRP A 178 -6.64 -7.68 10.36
C TRP A 178 -5.58 -7.73 9.25
N THR A 179 -5.33 -8.92 8.71
CA THR A 179 -4.69 -9.11 7.41
C THR A 179 -5.72 -9.67 6.44
N VAL A 180 -5.75 -9.13 5.21
CA VAL A 180 -6.72 -9.49 4.18
C VAL A 180 -5.98 -9.79 2.88
N GLN A 181 -6.04 -11.05 2.44
CA GLN A 181 -5.55 -11.47 1.14
C GLN A 181 -6.69 -11.46 0.12
N ILE A 182 -6.50 -10.69 -0.94
CA ILE A 182 -7.36 -10.69 -2.12
C ILE A 182 -6.89 -11.82 -3.05
N GLY A 183 -7.76 -12.80 -3.30
CA GLY A 183 -7.42 -13.96 -4.12
C GLY A 183 -7.44 -13.65 -5.62
N ALA A 184 -6.55 -14.28 -6.40
CA ALA A 184 -6.54 -14.15 -7.86
C ALA A 184 -7.85 -14.66 -8.51
N GLU A 185 -8.54 -15.58 -7.84
CA GLU A 185 -9.87 -16.10 -8.22
C GLU A 185 -11.01 -15.09 -8.01
N THR A 186 -10.78 -14.02 -7.23
CA THR A 186 -11.74 -12.93 -7.01
C THR A 186 -11.65 -11.80 -8.04
N ALA A 187 -10.92 -11.99 -9.15
CA ALA A 187 -10.65 -10.99 -10.20
C ALA A 187 -11.89 -10.35 -10.87
N SER A 188 -13.13 -10.73 -10.49
CA SER A 188 -14.37 -10.09 -10.94
C SER A 188 -15.20 -9.43 -9.83
N SER A 189 -14.77 -9.47 -8.57
CA SER A 189 -15.54 -9.01 -7.42
C SER A 189 -14.94 -7.75 -6.81
N THR A 190 -15.70 -6.65 -6.79
CA THR A 190 -15.33 -5.45 -6.03
C THR A 190 -15.20 -5.80 -4.54
N LEU A 191 -14.02 -5.56 -3.96
CA LEU A 191 -13.85 -5.62 -2.51
C LEU A 191 -14.47 -4.36 -1.89
N ILE A 192 -15.53 -4.54 -1.10
CA ILE A 192 -16.13 -3.46 -0.30
C ILE A 192 -15.67 -3.62 1.15
N ILE A 193 -14.88 -2.66 1.62
CA ILE A 193 -14.44 -2.60 3.02
C ILE A 193 -15.33 -1.59 3.74
N THR A 194 -16.03 -2.06 4.77
CA THR A 194 -16.79 -1.17 5.65
C THR A 194 -16.01 -0.98 6.95
N ILE A 195 -15.50 0.23 7.18
CA ILE A 195 -14.90 0.59 8.47
C ILE A 195 -16.01 1.09 9.38
N ARG A 196 -16.47 0.21 10.28
CA ARG A 196 -17.33 0.60 11.39
C ARG A 196 -16.44 1.00 12.55
N GLY A 197 -16.62 2.22 13.03
CA GLY A 197 -16.10 2.66 14.32
C GLY A 197 -17.30 3.15 15.12
N ASP A 198 -17.31 2.87 16.42
CA ASP A 198 -18.29 3.45 17.31
C ASP A 198 -18.11 4.98 17.30
N GLU A 199 -19.21 5.71 17.17
CA GLU A 199 -19.25 7.19 17.12
C GLU A 199 -18.72 7.84 18.40
#